data_AF-A4AQR9-F1
#
_entry.id   AF-A4AQR9-F1
#
_cell.length_a   1.000
_cell.length_b   1.000
_cell.length_c   1.000
_cell.angle_alpha   90.00
_cell.angle_beta   90.00
_cell.angle_gamma   90.00
#
_symmetry.space_group_name_H-M   'P 1'
#
loop_
_entity.id
_entity.type
_entity.pdbx_description
1 polymer ?
#
loop_
_entity_poly.entity_id
_entity_poly.type
_entity_poly.pdbx_seq_one_letter_code
_entity_poly.pdbx_strand_id
1 'polypeptide(L)'
;METVKKVVVAKEEGLFEPVSLYPYIDLNECIGSGACITACPEKDILGIENGIATVINTSNCIGHGACFHSCPVEAISLRIGTEKRGIDLPHVSEEYETNIKGMYIAGELGGMGLIKNSVEQGQQAMQSIVKNKKPSKENVLDVVIIGAGPAGISATLAAKEHGLSAITLEQDSLGGTVYTFPRSKIVMTAPMNLPLYGKAKLYDTSKDELLQLWKKVIAEHDLEIIEHTKVESIVPSADETFKITTNTNQEYLCNQVLLSIGRRGTPRKLGVPGEDIQKVAYRLLEPELISNKKIIVVGGGDSAIESALLLTNENEVTLSYRKDKFSRLKPKNREKMEQAIADNSIQVVYNSNLMSINEQSVLIKMEDGETLEFENDMVYIFAGGELPTNFLQNAGIEITKRHGHILKKH
;
A
#
# COMPACT_ATOMS: atom_id res chain seq x y z
N MET A 1 14.90 -28.68 -13.82
CA MET A 1 16.20 -28.20 -13.28
C MET A 1 16.29 -26.69 -13.15
N GLU A 2 15.67 -25.91 -14.04
CA GLU A 2 15.73 -24.44 -13.96
C GLU A 2 15.04 -23.86 -12.72
N THR A 3 13.82 -24.30 -12.39
CA THR A 3 13.07 -23.85 -11.20
C THR A 3 13.84 -24.05 -9.91
N VAL A 4 14.47 -25.22 -9.72
CA VAL A 4 15.23 -25.55 -8.51
C VAL A 4 16.36 -24.54 -8.30
N LYS A 5 17.09 -24.20 -9.35
CA LYS A 5 18.15 -23.17 -9.29
C LYS A 5 17.57 -21.81 -8.91
N LYS A 6 16.46 -21.41 -9.52
CA LYS A 6 15.78 -20.14 -9.18
C LYS A 6 15.32 -20.10 -7.72
N VAL A 7 14.82 -21.21 -7.18
CA VAL A 7 14.41 -21.31 -5.77
C VAL A 7 15.61 -21.16 -4.82
N VAL A 8 16.74 -21.78 -5.13
CA VAL A 8 17.98 -21.63 -4.34
C VAL A 8 18.42 -20.17 -4.29
N VAL A 9 18.51 -19.53 -5.46
CA VAL A 9 18.86 -18.10 -5.57
C VAL A 9 17.86 -17.23 -4.80
N ALA A 10 16.56 -17.48 -4.96
CA ALA A 10 15.52 -16.73 -4.25
C ALA A 10 15.63 -16.86 -2.73
N LYS A 11 16.06 -18.02 -2.21
CA LYS A 11 16.30 -18.20 -0.76
C LYS A 11 17.52 -17.43 -0.28
N GLU A 12 18.63 -17.48 -1.02
CA GLU A 12 19.85 -16.74 -0.70
C GLU A 12 19.64 -15.22 -0.72
N GLU A 13 18.83 -14.73 -1.66
CA GLU A 13 18.46 -13.31 -1.76
C GLU A 13 17.32 -12.89 -0.82
N GLY A 14 16.70 -13.84 -0.12
CA GLY A 14 15.55 -13.60 0.75
C GLY A 14 14.26 -13.22 0.01
N LEU A 15 14.18 -13.51 -1.30
CA LEU A 15 13.01 -13.31 -2.18
C LEU A 15 12.01 -14.47 -2.12
N PHE A 16 12.43 -15.63 -1.63
CA PHE A 16 11.58 -16.81 -1.49
C PHE A 16 10.47 -16.63 -0.46
N GLU A 17 10.74 -15.88 0.60
CA GLU A 17 9.77 -15.61 1.66
C GLU A 17 8.85 -14.44 1.25
N PRO A 18 7.53 -14.59 1.29
CA PRO A 18 6.63 -13.53 0.84
C PRO A 18 6.57 -12.38 1.85
N VAL A 19 6.52 -11.15 1.34
CA VAL A 19 6.36 -9.92 2.15
C VAL A 19 4.90 -9.45 2.24
N SER A 20 4.06 -9.88 1.30
CA SER A 20 2.65 -9.52 1.19
C SER A 20 1.80 -10.77 0.89
N LEU A 21 0.61 -10.56 0.33
CA LEU A 21 -0.25 -11.61 -0.22
C LEU A 21 0.49 -12.47 -1.26
N TYR A 22 0.39 -13.78 -1.15
CA TYR A 22 1.09 -14.73 -2.02
C TYR A 22 0.25 -15.99 -2.27
N PRO A 23 0.49 -16.71 -3.38
CA PRO A 23 -0.13 -18.00 -3.63
C PRO A 23 0.51 -19.09 -2.77
N TYR A 24 -0.33 -19.85 -2.06
CA TYR A 24 0.01 -21.12 -1.45
C TYR A 24 -0.57 -22.25 -2.30
N ILE A 25 0.23 -23.27 -2.58
CA ILE A 25 -0.12 -24.40 -3.44
C ILE A 25 -0.35 -25.63 -2.55
N ASP A 26 -1.52 -26.25 -2.64
CA ASP A 26 -1.78 -27.55 -2.05
C ASP A 26 -1.17 -28.64 -2.92
N LEU A 27 -0.17 -29.33 -2.38
CA LEU A 27 0.59 -30.36 -3.10
C LEU A 27 -0.22 -31.64 -3.32
N ASN A 28 -1.29 -31.86 -2.57
CA ASN A 28 -2.15 -33.04 -2.74
C ASN A 28 -3.15 -32.87 -3.88
N GLU A 29 -3.54 -31.62 -4.16
CA GLU A 29 -4.51 -31.29 -5.22
C GLU A 29 -3.82 -30.87 -6.52
N CYS A 30 -2.59 -30.35 -6.45
CA CYS A 30 -1.91 -29.82 -7.62
C CYS A 30 -1.55 -30.92 -8.65
N ILE A 31 -2.12 -30.79 -9.85
CA ILE A 31 -1.85 -31.69 -10.99
C ILE A 31 -0.69 -31.25 -11.89
N GLY A 32 0.05 -30.21 -11.51
CA GLY A 32 1.21 -29.77 -12.30
C GLY A 32 0.90 -29.11 -13.65
N SER A 33 -0.33 -28.62 -13.88
CA SER A 33 -0.76 -28.11 -15.20
C SER A 33 0.02 -26.90 -15.72
N GLY A 34 0.69 -26.15 -14.85
CA GLY A 34 1.43 -24.93 -15.20
C GLY A 34 0.54 -23.71 -15.53
N ALA A 35 -0.79 -23.84 -15.50
CA ALA A 35 -1.71 -22.74 -15.81
C ALA A 35 -1.46 -21.50 -14.94
N CYS A 36 -1.18 -21.71 -13.65
CA CYS A 36 -0.86 -20.65 -12.69
C CYS A 36 0.42 -19.88 -13.02
N ILE A 37 1.39 -20.53 -13.68
CA ILE A 37 2.66 -19.92 -14.09
C ILE A 37 2.41 -19.05 -15.31
N THR A 38 1.74 -19.58 -16.32
CA THR A 38 1.39 -18.85 -17.56
C THR A 38 0.51 -17.65 -17.28
N ALA A 39 -0.40 -17.75 -16.30
CA ALA A 39 -1.28 -16.65 -15.92
C ALA A 39 -0.58 -15.54 -15.11
N CYS A 40 0.65 -15.75 -14.62
CA CYS A 40 1.33 -14.79 -13.77
C CYS A 40 2.10 -13.74 -14.61
N PRO A 41 1.70 -12.45 -14.61
CA PRO A 41 2.36 -11.40 -15.37
C PRO A 41 3.72 -11.01 -14.79
N GLU A 42 3.95 -11.22 -13.49
CA GLU A 42 5.18 -10.82 -12.81
C GLU A 42 6.39 -11.70 -13.17
N LYS A 43 6.16 -12.85 -13.80
CA LYS A 43 7.14 -13.90 -14.18
C LYS A 43 7.95 -14.43 -12.97
N ASP A 44 8.36 -15.69 -13.03
CA ASP A 44 9.21 -16.32 -12.00
C ASP A 44 8.73 -16.16 -10.54
N ILE A 45 7.43 -15.95 -10.32
CA ILE A 45 6.80 -16.07 -9.00
C ILE A 45 6.53 -17.55 -8.69
N LEU A 46 6.15 -18.29 -9.72
CA LEU A 46 5.79 -19.70 -9.69
C LEU A 46 6.61 -20.46 -10.76
N GLY A 47 6.89 -21.73 -10.51
CA GLY A 47 7.51 -22.64 -11.46
C GLY A 47 7.05 -24.08 -11.25
N ILE A 48 7.55 -25.00 -12.08
CA ILE A 48 7.34 -26.44 -11.89
C ILE A 48 8.59 -27.07 -11.29
N GLU A 49 8.42 -27.83 -10.22
CA GLU A 49 9.44 -28.68 -9.60
C GLU A 49 8.84 -30.08 -9.39
N ASN A 50 9.52 -31.12 -9.88
CA ASN A 50 9.09 -32.52 -9.77
C ASN A 50 7.64 -32.78 -10.21
N GLY A 51 7.17 -32.07 -11.24
CA GLY A 51 5.82 -32.22 -11.78
C GLY A 51 4.73 -31.48 -11.00
N ILE A 52 5.08 -30.70 -9.98
CA ILE A 52 4.14 -29.92 -9.18
C ILE A 52 4.50 -28.43 -9.25
N ALA A 53 3.49 -27.56 -9.15
CA ALA A 53 3.73 -26.13 -9.05
C ALA A 53 4.41 -25.79 -7.72
N THR A 54 5.41 -24.93 -7.75
CA THR A 54 6.13 -24.43 -6.58
C THR A 54 6.32 -22.93 -6.67
N VAL A 55 6.51 -22.29 -5.53
CA VAL A 55 6.81 -20.87 -5.45
C VAL A 55 8.31 -20.61 -5.64
N ILE A 56 8.65 -19.47 -6.22
CA ILE A 56 10.05 -19.06 -6.47
C ILE A 56 10.31 -17.70 -5.79
N ASN A 57 9.90 -16.58 -6.41
CA ASN A 57 10.18 -15.22 -5.93
C ASN A 57 8.94 -14.57 -5.30
N THR A 58 8.39 -15.17 -4.24
CA THR A 58 7.12 -14.71 -3.67
C THR A 58 7.16 -13.30 -3.09
N SER A 59 8.34 -12.79 -2.69
CA SER A 59 8.53 -11.38 -2.32
C SER A 59 8.13 -10.41 -3.43
N ASN A 60 8.26 -10.82 -4.70
CA ASN A 60 7.89 -10.02 -5.86
C ASN A 60 6.42 -10.18 -6.25
N CYS A 61 5.68 -11.08 -5.59
CA CYS A 61 4.27 -11.27 -5.86
C CYS A 61 3.49 -10.01 -5.47
N ILE A 62 2.73 -9.47 -6.42
CA ILE A 62 1.87 -8.30 -6.17
C ILE A 62 0.45 -8.68 -5.72
N GLY A 63 0.13 -9.97 -5.60
CA GLY A 63 -1.14 -10.44 -5.08
C GLY A 63 -2.36 -10.24 -6.01
N HIS A 64 -2.14 -10.23 -7.33
CA HIS A 64 -3.22 -10.06 -8.33
C HIS A 64 -4.15 -11.27 -8.47
N GLY A 65 -3.74 -12.45 -7.97
CA GLY A 65 -4.62 -13.63 -7.89
C GLY A 65 -4.91 -14.34 -9.21
N ALA A 66 -4.25 -14.00 -10.33
CA ALA A 66 -4.52 -14.71 -11.59
C ALA A 66 -4.15 -16.19 -11.51
N CYS A 67 -3.09 -16.52 -10.75
CA CYS A 67 -2.72 -17.91 -10.46
C CYS A 67 -3.86 -18.67 -9.78
N PHE A 68 -4.50 -18.07 -8.77
CA PHE A 68 -5.66 -18.60 -8.05
C PHE A 68 -6.82 -18.92 -9.00
N HIS A 69 -7.19 -17.97 -9.87
CA HIS A 69 -8.30 -18.14 -10.80
C HIS A 69 -8.01 -19.08 -11.98
N SER A 70 -6.74 -19.21 -12.38
CA SER A 70 -6.33 -20.06 -13.50
C SER A 70 -6.13 -21.53 -13.11
N CYS A 71 -6.15 -21.87 -11.82
CA CYS A 71 -5.90 -23.24 -11.37
C CYS A 71 -7.11 -24.13 -11.70
N PRO A 72 -6.98 -25.14 -12.58
CA PRO A 72 -8.13 -25.95 -13.03
C PRO A 72 -8.65 -26.92 -11.96
N VAL A 73 -7.88 -27.12 -10.88
CA VAL A 73 -8.17 -28.03 -9.78
C VAL A 73 -8.22 -27.31 -8.45
N GLU A 74 -8.30 -25.97 -8.48
CA GLU A 74 -8.51 -25.13 -7.28
C GLU A 74 -7.46 -25.27 -6.16
N ALA A 75 -6.32 -25.91 -6.45
CA ALA A 75 -5.22 -26.18 -5.53
C ALA A 75 -4.46 -24.95 -5.00
N ILE A 76 -4.90 -23.72 -5.30
CA ILE A 76 -4.23 -22.50 -4.88
C ILE A 76 -5.12 -21.75 -3.89
N SER A 77 -4.55 -21.32 -2.78
CA SER A 77 -5.14 -20.33 -1.87
C SER A 77 -4.26 -19.08 -1.84
N LEU A 78 -4.86 -17.91 -1.64
CA LEU A 78 -4.10 -16.67 -1.43
C LEU A 78 -3.96 -16.45 0.07
N ARG A 79 -2.71 -16.39 0.53
CA ARG A 79 -2.38 -16.27 1.95
C ARG A 79 -1.59 -15.01 2.25
N ILE A 80 -1.66 -14.53 3.48
CA ILE A 80 -0.90 -13.38 3.97
C ILE A 80 -0.25 -13.70 5.31
N GLY A 81 0.98 -13.19 5.47
CA GLY A 81 1.86 -13.64 6.55
C GLY A 81 2.34 -15.07 6.29
N THR A 82 3.41 -15.48 6.96
CA THR A 82 3.94 -16.85 6.86
C THR A 82 3.98 -17.48 8.24
N GLU A 83 4.33 -18.75 8.32
CA GLU A 83 4.56 -19.43 9.60
C GLU A 83 5.59 -18.67 10.44
N LYS A 84 6.66 -18.16 9.79
CA LYS A 84 7.74 -17.41 10.45
C LYS A 84 7.43 -15.93 10.62
N ARG A 85 6.65 -15.33 9.73
CA ARG A 85 6.37 -13.89 9.68
C ARG A 85 4.88 -13.63 9.86
N GLY A 86 4.49 -13.37 11.10
CA GLY A 86 3.14 -12.89 11.40
C GLY A 86 2.90 -11.49 10.84
N ILE A 87 1.64 -11.20 10.52
CA ILE A 87 1.17 -9.88 10.10
C ILE A 87 0.02 -9.43 10.98
N ASP A 88 0.06 -8.18 11.43
CA ASP A 88 -1.01 -7.61 12.26
C ASP A 88 -2.18 -7.19 11.36
N LEU A 89 -3.30 -7.90 11.49
CA LEU A 89 -4.51 -7.67 10.72
C LEU A 89 -5.69 -7.44 11.66
N PRO A 90 -6.58 -6.47 11.34
CA PRO A 90 -7.87 -6.37 12.01
C PRO A 90 -8.71 -7.62 11.70
N HIS A 91 -9.59 -7.98 12.63
CA HIS A 91 -10.64 -8.96 12.33
C HIS A 91 -11.68 -8.35 11.38
N VAL A 92 -11.96 -9.03 10.27
CA VAL A 92 -12.92 -8.59 9.26
C VAL A 92 -13.71 -9.83 8.79
N SER A 93 -15.04 -9.76 8.76
CA SER A 93 -15.91 -10.82 8.26
C SER A 93 -15.92 -10.88 6.73
N GLU A 94 -16.59 -11.88 6.15
CA GLU A 94 -16.79 -11.96 4.69
C GLU A 94 -17.60 -10.77 4.15
N GLU A 95 -18.44 -10.19 4.99
CA GLU A 95 -19.22 -8.97 4.74
C GLU A 95 -18.43 -7.68 5.00
N TYR A 96 -17.13 -7.75 5.24
CA TYR A 96 -16.24 -6.62 5.51
C TYR A 96 -16.46 -5.94 6.87
N GLU A 97 -17.28 -6.50 7.75
CA GLU A 97 -17.57 -5.95 9.08
C GLU A 97 -16.49 -6.34 10.10
N THR A 98 -16.15 -5.42 10.99
CA THR A 98 -15.19 -5.67 12.07
C THR A 98 -15.85 -6.36 13.26
N ASN A 99 -15.12 -6.55 14.36
CA ASN A 99 -15.71 -6.95 15.64
C ASN A 99 -16.66 -5.88 16.22
N ILE A 100 -16.66 -4.66 15.70
CA ILE A 100 -17.60 -3.60 16.07
C ILE A 100 -18.72 -3.52 15.03
N LYS A 101 -19.94 -3.86 15.46
CA LYS A 101 -21.15 -3.82 14.62
C LYS A 101 -21.35 -2.43 14.01
N GLY A 102 -21.53 -2.36 12.69
CA GLY A 102 -21.68 -1.12 11.93
C GLY A 102 -20.36 -0.47 11.52
N MET A 103 -19.21 -1.07 11.84
CA MET A 103 -17.89 -0.60 11.42
C MET A 103 -17.25 -1.60 10.47
N TYR A 104 -16.89 -1.13 9.28
CA TYR A 104 -16.41 -1.92 8.15
C TYR A 104 -14.99 -1.53 7.75
N ILE A 105 -14.24 -2.45 7.14
CA ILE A 105 -12.88 -2.21 6.64
C ILE A 105 -12.78 -2.68 5.19
N ALA A 106 -12.22 -1.86 4.30
CA ALA A 106 -11.94 -2.21 2.92
C ALA A 106 -10.55 -1.74 2.44
N GLY A 107 -10.03 -2.40 1.41
CA GLY A 107 -8.75 -2.09 0.78
C GLY A 107 -7.55 -2.76 1.46
N GLU A 108 -6.40 -2.08 1.44
CA GLU A 108 -5.13 -2.66 1.90
C GLU A 108 -5.16 -3.09 3.38
N LEU A 109 -5.99 -2.46 4.22
CA LEU A 109 -6.20 -2.85 5.62
C LEU A 109 -6.68 -4.29 5.77
N GLY A 110 -7.56 -4.75 4.87
CA GLY A 110 -8.04 -6.14 4.82
C GLY A 110 -7.04 -7.11 4.18
N GLY A 111 -5.84 -6.64 3.81
CA GLY A 111 -4.74 -7.48 3.32
C GLY A 111 -4.58 -7.56 1.80
N MET A 112 -5.38 -6.85 1.00
CA MET A 112 -5.19 -6.79 -0.45
C MET A 112 -4.92 -5.34 -0.91
N GLY A 113 -3.67 -5.04 -1.30
CA GLY A 113 -3.22 -3.67 -1.59
C GLY A 113 -3.29 -3.21 -3.05
N LEU A 114 -3.78 -4.03 -3.98
CA LEU A 114 -3.90 -3.62 -5.37
C LEU A 114 -5.06 -2.64 -5.55
N ILE A 115 -4.88 -1.65 -6.44
CA ILE A 115 -5.89 -0.62 -6.75
C ILE A 115 -7.20 -1.29 -7.19
N LYS A 116 -7.14 -2.25 -8.13
CA LYS A 116 -8.31 -3.00 -8.59
C LYS A 116 -9.04 -3.71 -7.44
N ASN A 117 -8.32 -4.46 -6.62
CA ASN A 117 -8.91 -5.19 -5.50
C ASN A 117 -9.50 -4.21 -4.46
N SER A 118 -8.83 -3.08 -4.21
CA SER A 118 -9.31 -2.06 -3.31
C SER A 118 -10.63 -1.45 -3.79
N VAL A 119 -10.74 -1.17 -5.09
CA VAL A 119 -11.98 -0.71 -5.73
C VAL A 119 -13.10 -1.73 -5.58
N GLU A 120 -12.83 -3.01 -5.88
CA GLU A 120 -13.81 -4.09 -5.72
C GLU A 120 -14.28 -4.24 -4.26
N GLN A 121 -13.36 -4.21 -3.30
CA GLN A 121 -13.69 -4.30 -1.88
C GLN A 121 -14.50 -3.12 -1.37
N GLY A 122 -14.20 -1.90 -1.83
CA GLY A 122 -15.01 -0.73 -1.48
C GLY A 122 -16.48 -0.89 -1.88
N GLN A 123 -16.74 -1.55 -3.02
CA GLN A 123 -18.10 -1.85 -3.47
C GLN A 123 -18.75 -2.92 -2.61
N GLN A 124 -18.04 -4.01 -2.37
CA GLN A 124 -18.58 -5.14 -1.61
C GLN A 124 -18.87 -4.75 -0.15
N ALA A 125 -17.99 -3.98 0.49
CA ALA A 125 -18.24 -3.44 1.82
C ALA A 125 -19.46 -2.51 1.84
N MET A 126 -19.62 -1.66 0.82
CA MET A 126 -20.80 -0.80 0.71
C MET A 126 -22.08 -1.59 0.48
N GLN A 127 -22.04 -2.69 -0.28
CA GLN A 127 -23.20 -3.59 -0.43
C GLN A 127 -23.62 -4.20 0.91
N SER A 128 -22.67 -4.58 1.77
CA SER A 128 -22.96 -5.03 3.14
C SER A 128 -23.60 -3.93 3.98
N ILE A 129 -23.10 -2.70 3.89
CA ILE A 129 -23.64 -1.52 4.58
C ILE A 129 -25.08 -1.24 4.15
N VAL A 130 -25.38 -1.35 2.85
CA VAL A 130 -26.74 -1.19 2.30
C VAL A 130 -27.67 -2.28 2.83
N LYS A 131 -27.21 -3.54 2.86
CA LYS A 131 -28.00 -4.68 3.38
C LYS A 131 -28.34 -4.50 4.86
N ASN A 132 -27.45 -3.87 5.63
CA ASN A 132 -27.61 -3.61 7.06
C ASN A 132 -28.07 -2.16 7.36
N LYS A 133 -28.62 -1.45 6.37
CA LYS A 133 -29.02 -0.05 6.52
C LYS A 133 -30.02 0.12 7.68
N LYS A 134 -29.70 1.05 8.58
CA LYS A 134 -30.58 1.49 9.66
C LYS A 134 -31.58 2.55 9.18
N PRO A 135 -32.73 2.72 9.85
CA PRO A 135 -33.64 3.82 9.56
C PRO A 135 -32.92 5.16 9.64
N SER A 136 -33.16 6.02 8.65
CA SER A 136 -32.56 7.36 8.62
C SER A 136 -33.07 8.20 9.80
N LYS A 137 -32.15 8.95 10.43
CA LYS A 137 -32.44 9.89 11.53
C LYS A 137 -31.99 11.29 11.11
N GLU A 138 -32.64 12.32 11.65
CA GLU A 138 -32.24 13.70 11.39
C GLU A 138 -30.82 13.95 11.90
N ASN A 139 -29.99 14.65 11.10
CA ASN A 139 -28.58 14.95 11.40
C ASN A 139 -27.68 13.72 11.65
N VAL A 140 -28.08 12.52 11.20
CA VAL A 140 -27.26 11.31 11.24
C VAL A 140 -27.10 10.77 9.83
N LEU A 141 -25.86 10.68 9.37
CA LEU A 141 -25.52 10.11 8.07
C LEU A 141 -25.73 8.59 8.07
N ASP A 142 -26.08 8.02 6.91
CA ASP A 142 -26.13 6.57 6.75
C ASP A 142 -24.73 5.95 6.91
N VAL A 143 -23.69 6.60 6.36
CA VAL A 143 -22.31 6.13 6.44
C VAL A 143 -21.28 7.27 6.39
N VAL A 144 -20.22 7.18 7.20
CA VAL A 144 -19.00 7.99 7.03
C VAL A 144 -17.90 7.10 6.47
N ILE A 145 -17.28 7.51 5.38
CA ILE A 145 -16.17 6.81 4.72
C ILE A 145 -14.87 7.53 5.09
N ILE A 146 -13.88 6.80 5.60
CA ILE A 146 -12.62 7.37 6.08
C ILE A 146 -11.47 6.92 5.17
N GLY A 147 -10.92 7.87 4.42
CA GLY A 147 -9.86 7.71 3.44
C GLY A 147 -10.37 7.69 2.00
N ALA A 148 -9.89 8.58 1.14
CA ALA A 148 -10.24 8.73 -0.27
C ALA A 148 -9.18 8.08 -1.20
N GLY A 149 -8.65 6.92 -0.80
CA GLY A 149 -7.91 6.04 -1.69
C GLY A 149 -8.84 5.26 -2.64
N PRO A 150 -8.32 4.32 -3.45
CA PRO A 150 -9.13 3.57 -4.41
C PRO A 150 -10.37 2.89 -3.81
N ALA A 151 -10.26 2.31 -2.60
CA ALA A 151 -11.39 1.70 -1.91
C ALA A 151 -12.45 2.74 -1.49
N GLY A 152 -12.02 3.87 -0.92
CA GLY A 152 -12.93 4.90 -0.46
C GLY A 152 -13.63 5.64 -1.59
N ILE A 153 -12.93 5.93 -2.69
CA ILE A 153 -13.55 6.51 -3.89
C ILE A 153 -14.63 5.57 -4.45
N SER A 154 -14.30 4.28 -4.57
CA SER A 154 -15.25 3.26 -5.02
C SER A 154 -16.45 3.13 -4.09
N ALA A 155 -16.23 3.15 -2.77
CA ALA A 155 -17.30 3.13 -1.79
C ALA A 155 -18.18 4.39 -1.84
N THR A 156 -17.58 5.56 -2.06
CA THR A 156 -18.30 6.85 -2.20
C THR A 156 -19.26 6.79 -3.39
N LEU A 157 -18.77 6.28 -4.53
CA LEU A 157 -19.58 6.06 -5.73
C LEU A 157 -20.71 5.05 -5.47
N ALA A 158 -20.40 3.93 -4.81
CA ALA A 158 -21.40 2.92 -4.47
C ALA A 158 -22.46 3.46 -3.49
N ALA A 159 -22.08 4.29 -2.52
CA ALA A 159 -23.01 4.92 -1.58
C ALA A 159 -24.00 5.83 -2.32
N LYS A 160 -23.50 6.64 -3.27
CA LYS A 160 -24.33 7.48 -4.14
C LYS A 160 -25.27 6.66 -5.02
N GLU A 161 -24.77 5.58 -5.64
CA GLU A 161 -25.58 4.66 -6.47
C GLU A 161 -26.77 4.07 -5.70
N HIS A 162 -26.60 3.82 -4.40
CA HIS A 162 -27.65 3.29 -3.51
C HIS A 162 -28.44 4.38 -2.77
N GLY A 163 -28.22 5.67 -3.06
CA GLY A 163 -28.93 6.78 -2.44
C GLY A 163 -28.70 6.92 -0.93
N LEU A 164 -27.51 6.56 -0.44
CA LEU A 164 -27.14 6.75 0.96
C LEU A 164 -26.73 8.20 1.23
N SER A 165 -27.08 8.71 2.41
CA SER A 165 -26.47 9.94 2.95
C SER A 165 -25.06 9.61 3.45
N ALA A 166 -24.04 10.06 2.71
CA ALA A 166 -22.65 9.69 2.96
C ALA A 166 -21.71 10.88 2.83
N ILE A 167 -20.62 10.84 3.60
CA ILE A 167 -19.51 11.78 3.47
C ILE A 167 -18.19 11.02 3.49
N THR A 168 -17.22 11.48 2.72
CA THR A 168 -15.88 10.90 2.68
C THR A 168 -14.85 11.89 3.21
N LEU A 169 -14.09 11.47 4.21
CA LEU A 169 -13.07 12.27 4.88
C LEU A 169 -11.67 11.76 4.52
N GLU A 170 -10.80 12.61 3.99
CA GLU A 170 -9.43 12.27 3.59
C GLU A 170 -8.43 13.15 4.34
N GLN A 171 -7.42 12.53 4.96
CA GLN A 171 -6.43 13.26 5.76
C GLN A 171 -5.51 14.15 4.91
N ASP A 172 -5.21 13.73 3.68
CA ASP A 172 -4.31 14.41 2.76
C ASP A 172 -5.08 14.89 1.53
N SER A 173 -4.93 14.20 0.40
CA SER A 173 -5.47 14.55 -0.91
C SER A 173 -6.09 13.33 -1.57
N LEU A 174 -7.03 13.56 -2.48
CA LEU A 174 -7.71 12.55 -3.27
C LEU A 174 -6.74 11.55 -3.91
N GLY A 175 -7.05 10.27 -3.76
CA GLY A 175 -6.29 9.16 -4.33
C GLY A 175 -5.36 8.46 -3.35
N GLY A 176 -5.17 9.02 -2.14
CA GLY A 176 -4.35 8.41 -1.09
C GLY A 176 -2.94 8.08 -1.58
N THR A 177 -2.47 6.84 -1.36
CA THR A 177 -1.14 6.39 -1.82
C THR A 177 -0.88 6.63 -3.31
N VAL A 178 -1.92 6.55 -4.16
CA VAL A 178 -1.74 6.76 -5.61
C VAL A 178 -1.28 8.18 -5.92
N TYR A 179 -1.76 9.18 -5.18
CA TYR A 179 -1.36 10.58 -5.33
C TYR A 179 0.15 10.77 -5.16
N THR A 180 0.74 9.98 -4.27
CA THR A 180 2.15 10.07 -3.88
C THR A 180 3.11 9.38 -4.85
N PHE A 181 2.60 8.65 -5.85
CA PHE A 181 3.47 8.00 -6.82
C PHE A 181 4.14 9.02 -7.76
N PRO A 182 5.35 8.73 -8.29
CA PRO A 182 5.94 9.54 -9.35
C PRO A 182 5.02 9.63 -10.58
N ARG A 183 4.97 10.78 -11.25
CA ARG A 183 4.10 10.99 -12.43
C ARG A 183 4.32 9.97 -13.54
N SER A 184 5.57 9.62 -13.81
CA SER A 184 5.98 8.64 -14.83
C SER A 184 5.64 7.19 -14.49
N LYS A 185 5.13 6.91 -13.28
CA LYS A 185 4.82 5.55 -12.86
C LYS A 185 3.53 5.06 -13.50
N ILE A 186 3.61 3.92 -14.18
CA ILE A 186 2.44 3.14 -14.58
C ILE A 186 1.85 2.51 -13.31
N VAL A 187 0.59 2.83 -13.03
CA VAL A 187 -0.12 2.41 -11.80
C VAL A 187 -1.17 1.34 -12.07
N MET A 188 -1.66 1.25 -13.30
CA MET A 188 -2.73 0.32 -13.69
C MET A 188 -2.47 -0.28 -15.07
N THR A 189 -2.60 -1.58 -15.18
CA THR A 189 -2.47 -2.34 -16.44
C THR A 189 -3.66 -3.27 -16.71
N ALA A 190 -4.66 -3.24 -15.81
CA ALA A 190 -5.84 -4.07 -15.88
C ALA A 190 -7.11 -3.23 -15.76
N PRO A 191 -8.20 -3.59 -16.47
CA PRO A 191 -9.47 -2.91 -16.32
C PRO A 191 -10.08 -3.14 -14.95
N MET A 192 -10.91 -2.19 -14.53
CA MET A 192 -11.73 -2.29 -13.31
C MET A 192 -13.14 -1.79 -13.57
N ASN A 193 -14.09 -2.25 -12.77
CA ASN A 193 -15.45 -1.71 -12.75
C ASN A 193 -15.54 -0.67 -11.64
N LEU A 194 -15.99 0.53 -11.98
CA LEU A 194 -16.26 1.60 -11.03
C LEU A 194 -17.78 1.85 -10.96
N PRO A 195 -18.38 1.99 -9.77
CA PRO A 195 -19.80 2.31 -9.67
C PRO A 195 -20.07 3.67 -10.32
N LEU A 196 -21.25 3.85 -10.91
CA LEU A 196 -21.65 5.07 -11.64
C LEU A 196 -20.79 5.45 -12.87
N TYR A 197 -19.79 4.64 -13.24
CA TYR A 197 -18.96 4.82 -14.44
C TYR A 197 -18.96 3.58 -15.35
N GLY A 198 -19.03 2.39 -14.77
CA GLY A 198 -18.94 1.11 -15.48
C GLY A 198 -17.49 0.67 -15.67
N LYS A 199 -17.20 0.01 -16.79
CA LYS A 199 -15.89 -0.62 -17.04
C LYS A 199 -14.84 0.42 -17.47
N ALA A 200 -13.93 0.75 -16.56
CA ALA A 200 -12.73 1.54 -16.84
C ALA A 200 -11.65 0.68 -17.50
N LYS A 201 -11.36 0.98 -18.77
CA LYS A 201 -10.28 0.33 -19.53
C LYS A 201 -8.97 1.05 -19.24
N LEU A 202 -8.17 0.46 -18.35
CA LEU A 202 -6.91 1.04 -17.89
C LEU A 202 -5.76 0.13 -18.32
N TYR A 203 -5.10 0.52 -19.40
CA TYR A 203 -3.91 -0.14 -19.93
C TYR A 203 -2.77 0.86 -19.85
N ASP A 204 -1.66 0.45 -19.24
CA ASP A 204 -0.45 1.27 -19.02
C ASP A 204 -0.76 2.69 -18.50
N THR A 205 -1.76 2.80 -17.64
CA THR A 205 -2.28 4.07 -17.16
C THR A 205 -1.34 4.67 -16.11
N SER A 206 -1.01 5.94 -16.30
CA SER A 206 -0.23 6.77 -15.38
C SER A 206 -1.02 7.16 -14.14
N LYS A 207 -0.31 7.67 -13.13
CA LYS A 207 -0.95 8.28 -11.95
C LYS A 207 -1.96 9.36 -12.35
N ASP A 208 -1.54 10.29 -13.20
CA ASP A 208 -2.32 11.50 -13.49
C ASP A 208 -3.61 11.16 -14.24
N GLU A 209 -3.56 10.24 -15.21
CA GLU A 209 -4.76 9.74 -15.89
C GLU A 209 -5.75 9.08 -14.93
N LEU A 210 -5.26 8.30 -13.95
CA LEU A 210 -6.12 7.67 -12.95
C LEU A 210 -6.75 8.70 -12.00
N LEU A 211 -5.98 9.69 -11.56
CA LEU A 211 -6.50 10.80 -10.74
C LEU A 211 -7.53 11.64 -11.51
N GLN A 212 -7.29 11.91 -12.80
CA GLN A 212 -8.23 12.62 -13.67
C GLN A 212 -9.54 11.83 -13.83
N LEU A 213 -9.46 10.51 -14.01
CA LEU A 213 -10.64 9.66 -14.03
C LEU A 213 -11.43 9.80 -12.72
N TRP A 214 -10.78 9.71 -11.55
CA TRP A 214 -11.49 9.87 -10.28
C TRP A 214 -12.13 11.25 -10.13
N LYS A 215 -11.39 12.33 -10.41
CA LYS A 215 -11.91 13.71 -10.37
C LYS A 215 -13.12 13.88 -11.29
N LYS A 216 -13.04 13.32 -12.50
CA LYS A 216 -14.15 13.34 -13.46
C LYS A 216 -15.40 12.68 -12.87
N VAL A 217 -15.29 11.44 -12.39
CA VAL A 217 -16.48 10.72 -11.88
C VAL A 217 -17.02 11.36 -10.60
N ILE A 218 -16.15 11.88 -9.73
CA ILE A 218 -16.57 12.63 -8.53
C ILE A 218 -17.39 13.87 -8.92
N ALA A 219 -16.90 14.65 -9.90
CA ALA A 219 -17.58 15.85 -10.36
C ALA A 219 -18.88 15.56 -11.13
N GLU A 220 -18.91 14.53 -11.96
CA GLU A 220 -20.11 14.14 -12.73
C GLU A 220 -21.29 13.71 -11.83
N HIS A 221 -21.02 13.28 -10.60
CA HIS A 221 -22.02 12.76 -9.66
C HIS A 221 -22.20 13.61 -8.39
N ASP A 222 -21.61 14.81 -8.35
CA ASP A 222 -21.63 15.74 -7.23
C ASP A 222 -21.32 15.05 -5.89
N LEU A 223 -20.21 14.29 -5.86
CA LEU A 223 -19.78 13.58 -4.66
C LEU A 223 -19.01 14.50 -3.73
N GLU A 224 -19.33 14.44 -2.44
CA GLU A 224 -18.65 15.20 -1.41
C GLU A 224 -17.47 14.39 -0.82
N ILE A 225 -16.25 14.88 -1.07
CA ILE A 225 -15.02 14.38 -0.45
C ILE A 225 -14.32 15.58 0.19
N ILE A 226 -14.12 15.52 1.51
CA ILE A 226 -13.44 16.58 2.26
C ILE A 226 -11.98 16.15 2.49
N GLU A 227 -11.08 16.79 1.74
CA GLU A 227 -9.63 16.65 1.89
C GLU A 227 -9.10 17.36 3.15
N HIS A 228 -7.83 17.13 3.49
CA HIS A 228 -7.16 17.73 4.66
C HIS A 228 -7.88 17.53 6.02
N THR A 229 -8.71 16.49 6.10
CA THR A 229 -9.60 16.21 7.22
C THR A 229 -9.28 14.83 7.79
N LYS A 230 -8.31 14.82 8.71
CA LYS A 230 -7.88 13.62 9.42
C LYS A 230 -8.90 13.27 10.50
N VAL A 231 -9.40 12.04 10.49
CA VAL A 231 -10.21 11.53 11.60
C VAL A 231 -9.28 11.17 12.77
N GLU A 232 -9.52 11.77 13.93
CA GLU A 232 -8.74 11.55 15.16
C GLU A 232 -9.39 10.50 16.06
N SER A 233 -10.74 10.43 16.10
CA SER A 233 -11.45 9.45 16.92
C SER A 233 -12.77 9.01 16.33
N ILE A 234 -13.13 7.76 16.62
CA ILE A 234 -14.41 7.13 16.30
C ILE A 234 -14.96 6.56 17.60
N VAL A 235 -16.08 7.09 18.08
CA VAL A 235 -16.67 6.71 19.36
C VAL A 235 -18.08 6.14 19.14
N PRO A 236 -18.34 4.87 19.51
CA PRO A 236 -19.69 4.32 19.46
C PRO A 236 -20.59 4.97 20.53
N SER A 237 -21.83 5.24 20.17
CA SER A 237 -22.87 5.82 21.03
C SER A 237 -23.86 4.74 21.50
N ALA A 238 -24.60 5.03 22.58
CA ALA A 238 -25.56 4.09 23.17
C ALA A 238 -26.72 3.69 22.25
N ASP A 239 -27.05 4.50 21.25
CA ASP A 239 -28.11 4.26 20.27
C ASP A 239 -27.61 3.53 19.00
N GLU A 240 -26.45 2.88 19.12
CA GLU A 240 -25.73 2.18 18.04
C GLU A 240 -25.34 3.08 16.85
N THR A 241 -25.17 4.39 17.06
CA THR A 241 -24.53 5.31 16.09
C THR A 241 -23.06 5.53 16.44
N PHE A 242 -22.33 6.23 15.58
CA PHE A 242 -20.94 6.62 15.80
C PHE A 242 -20.80 8.13 15.77
N LYS A 243 -19.95 8.64 16.67
CA LYS A 243 -19.44 10.01 16.63
C LYS A 243 -18.03 10.01 16.09
N ILE A 244 -17.82 10.74 15.00
CA ILE A 244 -16.52 10.91 14.34
C ILE A 244 -16.01 12.31 14.64
N THR A 245 -14.76 12.43 15.08
CA THR A 245 -14.13 13.73 15.36
C THR A 245 -12.87 13.88 14.54
N THR A 246 -12.67 15.05 13.94
CA THR A 246 -11.57 15.35 13.02
C THR A 246 -10.49 16.24 13.66
N ASN A 247 -9.35 16.39 13.00
CA ASN A 247 -8.29 17.34 13.34
C ASN A 247 -8.74 18.81 13.36
N THR A 248 -9.88 19.13 12.73
CA THR A 248 -10.49 20.46 12.75
C THR A 248 -11.51 20.64 13.88
N ASN A 249 -11.66 19.66 14.77
CA ASN A 249 -12.70 19.57 15.81
C ASN A 249 -14.13 19.51 15.27
N GLN A 250 -14.31 19.23 13.98
CA GLN A 250 -15.63 18.98 13.42
C GLN A 250 -16.12 17.59 13.84
N GLU A 251 -17.40 17.51 14.19
CA GLU A 251 -18.04 16.25 14.57
C GLU A 251 -19.07 15.81 13.51
N TYR A 252 -19.09 14.52 13.23
CA TYR A 252 -20.09 13.87 12.36
C TYR A 252 -20.77 12.75 13.12
N LEU A 253 -22.09 12.63 12.98
CA LEU A 253 -22.86 11.50 13.48
C LEU A 253 -23.26 10.60 12.32
N CYS A 254 -23.06 9.30 12.48
CA CYS A 254 -23.43 8.33 11.44
C CYS A 254 -23.88 6.99 12.00
N ASN A 255 -24.71 6.27 11.23
CA ASN A 255 -25.16 4.93 11.58
C ASN A 255 -24.05 3.87 11.39
N GLN A 256 -23.19 4.06 10.39
CA GLN A 256 -22.17 3.10 9.99
C GLN A 256 -20.86 3.82 9.61
N VAL A 257 -19.73 3.15 9.72
CA VAL A 257 -18.40 3.68 9.37
C VAL A 257 -17.71 2.70 8.43
N LEU A 258 -17.11 3.21 7.35
CA LEU A 258 -16.25 2.42 6.46
C LEU A 258 -14.82 2.96 6.47
N LEU A 259 -13.88 2.14 6.94
CA LEU A 259 -12.46 2.47 6.98
C LEU A 259 -11.75 2.00 5.70
N SER A 260 -11.26 2.96 4.92
CA SER A 260 -10.52 2.76 3.67
C SER A 260 -9.14 3.46 3.67
N ILE A 261 -8.56 3.64 4.86
CA ILE A 261 -7.31 4.39 5.11
C ILE A 261 -6.01 3.70 4.64
N GLY A 262 -6.09 2.47 4.11
CA GLY A 262 -4.94 1.70 3.67
C GLY A 262 -3.95 1.34 4.80
N ARG A 263 -2.76 0.83 4.45
CA ARG A 263 -1.72 0.48 5.46
C ARG A 263 -0.50 1.39 5.43
N ARG A 264 -0.27 2.07 4.31
CA ARG A 264 0.91 2.91 4.08
C ARG A 264 0.75 4.34 4.58
N GLY A 265 -0.35 4.65 5.28
CA GLY A 265 -0.80 6.00 5.61
C GLY A 265 0.33 6.95 6.05
N THR A 266 0.81 6.76 7.28
CA THR A 266 1.79 7.68 7.88
C THR A 266 3.21 7.18 7.62
N PRO A 267 4.08 7.98 6.99
CA PRO A 267 5.49 7.61 6.84
C PRO A 267 6.14 7.49 8.21
N ARG A 268 7.04 6.52 8.35
CA ARG A 268 7.79 6.32 9.59
C ARG A 268 8.82 7.44 9.73
N LYS A 269 8.67 8.23 10.81
CA LYS A 269 9.70 9.17 11.25
C LYS A 269 10.90 8.42 11.84
N LEU A 270 12.09 8.96 11.66
CA LEU A 270 13.34 8.47 12.24
C LEU A 270 13.51 8.92 13.69
N GLY A 271 12.86 10.02 14.09
CA GLY A 271 12.97 10.60 15.44
C GLY A 271 14.31 11.30 15.68
N VAL A 272 14.96 11.76 14.61
CA VAL A 272 16.29 12.40 14.69
C VAL A 272 16.17 13.92 14.82
N PRO A 273 17.10 14.61 15.52
CA PRO A 273 17.13 16.06 15.55
C PRO A 273 17.15 16.67 14.15
N GLY A 274 16.30 17.67 13.91
CA GLY A 274 16.18 18.39 12.63
C GLY A 274 15.31 17.71 11.57
N GLU A 275 14.64 16.61 11.90
CA GLU A 275 13.72 15.91 11.00
C GLU A 275 12.49 16.75 10.56
N ASP A 276 12.13 17.77 11.34
CA ASP A 276 10.99 18.65 11.03
C ASP A 276 11.39 19.90 10.21
N ILE A 277 12.65 20.01 9.76
CA ILE A 277 13.12 21.13 8.90
C ILE A 277 12.48 21.02 7.51
N GLN A 278 12.22 22.16 6.87
CA GLN A 278 11.52 22.25 5.58
C GLN A 278 12.17 21.44 4.44
N LYS A 279 13.49 21.18 4.49
CA LYS A 279 14.19 20.39 3.46
C LYS A 279 13.97 18.88 3.55
N VAL A 280 13.25 18.41 4.58
CA VAL A 280 12.96 17.00 4.81
C VAL A 280 11.58 16.66 4.23
N ALA A 281 11.55 15.64 3.37
CA ALA A 281 10.33 15.14 2.75
C ALA A 281 10.22 13.63 2.88
N TYR A 282 8.98 13.13 2.95
CA TYR A 282 8.69 11.69 3.03
C TYR A 282 8.05 11.14 1.75
N ARG A 283 7.95 11.99 0.73
CA ARG A 283 7.30 11.74 -0.56
C ARG A 283 8.08 12.48 -1.63
N LEU A 284 8.31 11.82 -2.76
CA LEU A 284 8.89 12.43 -3.95
C LEU A 284 7.77 12.61 -4.99
N LEU A 285 7.34 13.85 -5.21
CA LEU A 285 6.19 14.16 -6.06
C LEU A 285 6.60 14.51 -7.50
N GLU A 286 7.52 15.46 -7.65
CA GLU A 286 7.92 16.05 -8.94
C GLU A 286 9.45 16.04 -9.07
N PRO A 287 10.07 14.85 -9.24
CA PRO A 287 11.52 14.74 -9.40
C PRO A 287 12.05 15.57 -10.58
N GLU A 288 11.27 15.73 -11.63
CA GLU A 288 11.63 16.51 -12.82
C GLU A 288 11.81 18.01 -12.57
N LEU A 289 11.32 18.53 -11.43
CA LEU A 289 11.50 19.93 -11.04
C LEU A 289 12.73 20.14 -10.14
N ILE A 290 13.44 19.06 -9.81
CA ILE A 290 14.58 19.07 -8.90
C ILE A 290 15.85 18.86 -9.72
N SER A 291 16.65 19.90 -9.84
CA SER A 291 17.93 19.87 -10.54
C SER A 291 19.01 20.64 -9.80
N ASN A 292 20.25 20.20 -10.01
CA ASN A 292 21.46 20.80 -9.45
C ASN A 292 21.43 20.87 -7.91
N LYS A 293 20.96 19.79 -7.26
CA LYS A 293 20.88 19.65 -5.80
C LYS A 293 21.76 18.52 -5.27
N LYS A 294 22.22 18.67 -4.03
CA LYS A 294 22.76 17.59 -3.19
C LYS A 294 21.65 16.96 -2.38
N ILE A 295 21.36 15.68 -2.59
CA ILE A 295 20.18 15.02 -2.06
C ILE A 295 20.56 13.77 -1.26
N ILE A 296 20.08 13.71 -0.02
CA ILE A 296 20.16 12.51 0.80
C ILE A 296 18.87 11.72 0.67
N VAL A 297 18.97 10.44 0.34
CA VAL A 297 17.83 9.51 0.37
C VAL A 297 18.08 8.47 1.46
N VAL A 298 17.14 8.30 2.39
CA VAL A 298 17.25 7.33 3.48
C VAL A 298 16.33 6.14 3.24
N GLY A 299 16.90 4.94 3.17
CA GLY A 299 16.14 3.69 3.04
C GLY A 299 16.67 2.78 1.93
N GLY A 300 16.28 1.51 1.95
CA GLY A 300 16.76 0.49 1.01
C GLY A 300 15.68 -0.45 0.48
N GLY A 301 14.41 -0.05 0.55
CA GLY A 301 13.30 -0.74 -0.10
C GLY A 301 12.98 -0.14 -1.47
N ASP A 302 12.12 -0.80 -2.27
CA ASP A 302 11.80 -0.36 -3.64
C ASP A 302 11.42 1.12 -3.74
N SER A 303 10.64 1.67 -2.79
CA SER A 303 10.26 3.08 -2.80
C SER A 303 11.46 4.03 -2.67
N ALA A 304 12.46 3.68 -1.85
CA ALA A 304 13.68 4.47 -1.71
C ALA A 304 14.53 4.40 -2.97
N ILE A 305 14.70 3.20 -3.52
CA ILE A 305 15.50 2.92 -4.72
C ILE A 305 14.89 3.61 -5.95
N GLU A 306 13.59 3.43 -6.18
CA GLU A 306 12.87 4.10 -7.29
C GLU A 306 13.01 5.62 -7.19
N SER A 307 12.86 6.18 -5.99
CA SER A 307 12.94 7.63 -5.78
C SER A 307 14.36 8.16 -5.98
N ALA A 308 15.38 7.46 -5.47
CA ALA A 308 16.76 7.86 -5.64
C ALA A 308 17.18 7.84 -7.11
N LEU A 309 16.83 6.78 -7.86
CA LEU A 309 17.12 6.65 -9.28
C LEU A 309 16.42 7.71 -10.15
N LEU A 310 15.26 8.21 -9.73
CA LEU A 310 14.58 9.30 -10.44
C LEU A 310 15.29 10.65 -10.27
N LEU A 311 16.15 10.78 -9.26
CA LEU A 311 16.84 12.02 -8.94
C LEU A 311 18.27 12.09 -9.53
N THR A 312 18.86 10.99 -10.01
CA THR A 312 20.28 10.93 -10.39
C THR A 312 20.67 11.71 -11.65
N ASN A 313 19.74 12.06 -12.54
CA ASN A 313 20.09 12.66 -13.84
C ASN A 313 20.76 14.04 -13.74
N GLU A 314 20.31 14.91 -12.83
CA GLU A 314 20.79 16.30 -12.69
C GLU A 314 21.18 16.64 -11.24
N ASN A 315 21.28 15.65 -10.35
CA ASN A 315 21.54 15.87 -8.94
C ASN A 315 22.65 14.95 -8.42
N GLU A 316 23.31 15.38 -7.35
CA GLU A 316 24.23 14.56 -6.57
C GLU A 316 23.42 13.81 -5.52
N VAL A 317 23.27 12.49 -5.68
CA VAL A 317 22.41 11.68 -4.81
C VAL A 317 23.26 10.74 -3.95
N THR A 318 23.09 10.84 -2.64
CA THR A 318 23.66 9.91 -1.66
C THR A 318 22.53 9.14 -0.98
N LEU A 319 22.54 7.81 -1.10
CA LEU A 319 21.58 6.93 -0.46
C LEU A 319 22.20 6.31 0.81
N SER A 320 21.61 6.65 1.96
CA SER A 320 21.96 6.05 3.26
C SER A 320 21.08 4.84 3.53
N TYR A 321 21.72 3.69 3.81
CA TYR A 321 21.01 2.48 4.15
C TYR A 321 21.68 1.70 5.28
N ARG A 322 20.88 1.38 6.30
CA ARG A 322 21.32 0.75 7.55
C ARG A 322 21.87 -0.67 7.47
N LYS A 323 21.79 -1.33 6.31
CA LYS A 323 22.30 -2.69 6.13
C LYS A 323 23.49 -2.70 5.19
N ASP A 324 24.19 -3.82 5.15
CA ASP A 324 25.36 -4.11 4.33
C ASP A 324 25.02 -4.33 2.85
N LYS A 325 23.78 -4.73 2.55
CA LYS A 325 23.30 -4.96 1.19
C LYS A 325 21.81 -4.76 1.04
N PHE A 326 21.37 -4.36 -0.15
CA PHE A 326 19.96 -4.35 -0.50
C PHE A 326 19.37 -5.77 -0.45
N SER A 327 18.19 -5.88 0.14
CA SER A 327 17.47 -7.14 0.28
C SER A 327 16.04 -6.95 -0.19
N ARG A 328 15.48 -7.95 -0.89
CA ARG A 328 14.06 -7.94 -1.30
C ARG A 328 13.67 -6.81 -2.26
N LEU A 329 14.59 -6.38 -3.12
CA LEU A 329 14.26 -5.47 -4.21
C LEU A 329 13.62 -6.23 -5.36
N LYS A 330 12.71 -5.56 -6.07
CA LYS A 330 12.26 -6.07 -7.37
C LYS A 330 13.44 -6.16 -8.33
N PRO A 331 13.50 -7.19 -9.20
CA PRO A 331 14.65 -7.43 -10.10
C PRO A 331 15.02 -6.20 -10.92
N LYS A 332 14.02 -5.52 -11.52
CA LYS A 332 14.22 -4.30 -12.30
C LYS A 332 14.84 -3.16 -11.49
N ASN A 333 14.47 -3.02 -10.21
CA ASN A 333 15.02 -1.98 -9.34
C ASN A 333 16.44 -2.32 -8.90
N ARG A 334 16.72 -3.62 -8.66
CA ARG A 334 18.08 -4.12 -8.39
C ARG A 334 19.01 -3.82 -9.57
N GLU A 335 18.65 -4.27 -10.78
CA GLU A 335 19.47 -4.07 -11.99
C GLU A 335 19.80 -2.59 -12.23
N LYS A 336 18.78 -1.71 -12.12
CA LYS A 336 18.97 -0.27 -12.27
C LYS A 336 19.87 0.33 -11.19
N MET A 337 19.75 -0.12 -9.94
CA MET A 337 20.59 0.37 -8.85
C MET A 337 22.04 -0.10 -9.00
N GLU A 338 22.26 -1.35 -9.39
CA GLU A 338 23.60 -1.89 -9.66
C GLU A 338 24.29 -1.12 -10.80
N GLN A 339 23.56 -0.85 -11.88
CA GLN A 339 24.06 -0.01 -12.97
C GLN A 339 24.35 1.42 -12.50
N ALA A 340 23.43 2.03 -11.73
CA ALA A 340 23.60 3.39 -11.22
C ALA A 340 24.84 3.55 -10.32
N ILE A 341 25.14 2.53 -9.49
CA ILE A 341 26.34 2.47 -8.67
C ILE A 341 27.59 2.29 -9.55
N ALA A 342 27.54 1.38 -10.53
CA ALA A 342 28.67 1.11 -11.42
C ALA A 342 29.07 2.35 -12.26
N ASP A 343 28.08 3.13 -12.70
CA ASP A 343 28.28 4.35 -13.48
C ASP A 343 28.54 5.59 -12.60
N ASN A 344 28.66 5.42 -11.27
CA ASN A 344 28.82 6.49 -10.27
C ASN A 344 27.74 7.58 -10.31
N SER A 345 26.55 7.26 -10.81
CA SER A 345 25.40 8.17 -10.82
C SER A 345 24.73 8.32 -9.45
N ILE A 346 25.02 7.42 -8.52
CA ILE A 346 24.55 7.47 -7.14
C ILE A 346 25.62 6.94 -6.19
N GLN A 347 25.81 7.64 -5.06
CA GLN A 347 26.64 7.15 -3.96
C GLN A 347 25.76 6.38 -2.98
N VAL A 348 26.12 5.13 -2.66
CA VAL A 348 25.43 4.35 -1.62
C VAL A 348 26.32 4.20 -0.39
N VAL A 349 25.80 4.62 0.75
CA VAL A 349 26.45 4.48 2.06
C VAL A 349 25.74 3.37 2.83
N TYR A 350 26.28 2.16 2.75
CA TYR A 350 25.79 1.00 3.51
C TYR A 350 26.16 1.10 5.00
N ASN A 351 25.51 0.26 5.81
CA ASN A 351 25.74 0.18 7.26
C ASN A 351 25.68 1.54 7.95
N SER A 352 24.74 2.39 7.49
CA SER A 352 24.68 3.79 7.89
C SER A 352 23.32 4.17 8.45
N ASN A 353 23.32 5.02 9.49
CA ASN A 353 22.12 5.55 10.11
C ASN A 353 22.22 7.07 10.17
N LEU A 354 21.19 7.75 9.66
CA LEU A 354 21.05 9.19 9.82
C LEU A 354 20.87 9.51 11.31
N MET A 355 21.69 10.43 11.84
CA MET A 355 21.70 10.80 13.26
C MET A 355 21.09 12.17 13.52
N SER A 356 21.30 13.13 12.62
CA SER A 356 20.71 14.47 12.69
C SER A 356 20.71 15.15 11.33
N ILE A 357 19.84 16.14 11.17
CA ILE A 357 19.70 16.96 9.99
C ILE A 357 19.91 18.42 10.42
N ASN A 358 20.93 19.06 9.86
CA ASN A 358 21.20 20.48 10.07
C ASN A 358 20.70 21.27 8.85
N GLU A 359 20.75 22.61 8.89
CA GLU A 359 20.31 23.47 7.78
C GLU A 359 21.01 23.13 6.45
N GLN A 360 22.32 22.88 6.47
CA GLN A 360 23.14 22.68 5.26
C GLN A 360 23.79 21.29 5.15
N SER A 361 23.63 20.45 6.18
CA SER A 361 24.26 19.14 6.22
C SER A 361 23.41 18.09 6.93
N VAL A 362 23.80 16.83 6.78
CA VAL A 362 23.36 15.73 7.63
C VAL A 362 24.53 15.04 8.30
N LEU A 363 24.27 14.48 9.47
CA LEU A 363 25.21 13.64 10.20
C LEU A 363 24.79 12.18 10.06
N ILE A 364 25.68 11.33 9.54
CA ILE A 364 25.45 9.91 9.32
C ILE A 364 26.45 9.10 10.15
N LYS A 365 25.94 8.19 10.97
CA LYS A 365 26.76 7.26 11.75
C LYS A 365 26.91 5.93 11.02
N MET A 366 28.16 5.50 10.88
CA MET A 366 28.57 4.22 10.33
C MET A 366 28.57 3.12 11.41
N GLU A 367 28.54 1.86 11.00
CA GLU A 367 28.50 0.71 11.93
C GLU A 367 29.76 0.58 12.80
N ASP A 368 30.92 1.00 12.30
CA ASP A 368 32.18 1.08 13.06
C ASP A 368 32.21 2.20 14.11
N GLY A 369 31.16 3.03 14.15
CA GLY A 369 31.02 4.17 15.06
C GLY A 369 31.57 5.48 14.51
N GLU A 370 32.21 5.47 13.34
CA GLU A 370 32.60 6.69 12.64
C GLU A 370 31.35 7.51 12.29
N THR A 371 31.50 8.83 12.29
CA THR A 371 30.42 9.74 11.93
C THR A 371 30.89 10.63 10.79
N LEU A 372 30.13 10.63 9.70
CA LEU A 372 30.39 11.38 8.49
C LEU A 372 29.36 12.49 8.34
N GLU A 373 29.81 13.65 7.91
CA GLU A 373 28.95 14.79 7.60
C GLU A 373 28.85 14.95 6.07
N PHE A 374 27.63 15.08 5.57
CA PHE A 374 27.36 15.28 4.15
C PHE A 374 26.61 16.60 3.97
N GLU A 375 27.12 17.49 3.11
CA GLU A 375 26.38 18.68 2.68
C GLU A 375 25.16 18.26 1.86
N ASN A 376 24.02 18.91 2.09
CA ASN A 376 22.81 18.58 1.36
C ASN A 376 21.78 19.72 1.32
N ASP A 377 21.09 19.82 0.19
CA ASP A 377 19.96 20.73 -0.03
C ASP A 377 18.63 20.09 0.36
N MET A 378 18.49 18.77 0.20
CA MET A 378 17.23 18.04 0.43
C MET A 378 17.49 16.70 1.13
N VAL A 379 16.51 16.22 1.90
CA VAL A 379 16.49 14.88 2.51
C VAL A 379 15.15 14.21 2.20
N TYR A 380 15.20 13.03 1.60
CA TYR A 380 14.03 12.17 1.41
C TYR A 380 14.11 10.95 2.32
N ILE A 381 13.11 10.77 3.20
CA ILE A 381 13.06 9.65 4.14
C ILE A 381 12.05 8.61 3.68
N PHE A 382 12.54 7.42 3.32
CA PHE A 382 11.76 6.26 2.92
C PHE A 382 12.01 5.07 3.85
N ALA A 383 11.78 5.28 5.15
CA ALA A 383 12.00 4.28 6.21
C ALA A 383 10.84 3.29 6.41
N GLY A 384 9.84 3.31 5.52
CA GLY A 384 8.59 2.54 5.63
C GLY A 384 7.44 3.38 6.17
N GLY A 385 6.31 2.73 6.45
CA GLY A 385 5.13 3.35 7.05
C GLY A 385 4.83 2.79 8.43
N GLU A 386 4.08 3.56 9.22
CA GLU A 386 3.43 3.08 10.43
C GLU A 386 2.06 2.50 10.09
N LEU A 387 1.80 1.30 10.60
CA LEU A 387 0.46 0.73 10.50
C LEU A 387 -0.48 1.53 11.41
N PRO A 388 -1.74 1.77 11.00
CA PRO A 388 -2.71 2.52 11.81
C PRO A 388 -3.24 1.70 12.99
N THR A 389 -2.43 0.82 13.58
CA THR A 389 -2.80 -0.12 14.65
C THR A 389 -3.39 0.62 15.85
N ASN A 390 -2.72 1.67 16.33
CA ASN A 390 -3.19 2.45 17.47
C ASN A 390 -4.54 3.13 17.20
N PHE A 391 -4.72 3.67 15.99
CA PHE A 391 -5.98 4.30 15.59
C PHE A 391 -7.14 3.28 15.59
N LEU A 392 -6.92 2.11 15.00
CA LEU A 392 -7.91 1.03 14.96
C LEU A 392 -8.23 0.49 16.36
N GLN A 393 -7.23 0.28 17.21
CA GLN A 393 -7.42 -0.18 18.59
C GLN A 393 -8.18 0.84 19.43
N ASN A 394 -7.89 2.14 19.27
CA ASN A 394 -8.63 3.21 19.94
C ASN A 394 -10.09 3.28 19.49
N ALA A 395 -10.40 2.86 18.26
CA ALA A 395 -11.77 2.69 17.76
C ALA A 395 -12.44 1.37 18.24
N GLY A 396 -11.74 0.55 19.05
CA GLY A 396 -12.24 -0.72 19.57
C GLY A 396 -12.03 -1.93 18.65
N ILE A 397 -11.33 -1.76 17.52
CA ILE A 397 -11.09 -2.85 16.58
C ILE A 397 -9.99 -3.77 17.13
N GLU A 398 -10.30 -5.07 17.17
CA GLU A 398 -9.33 -6.09 17.55
C GLU A 398 -8.33 -6.35 16.42
N ILE A 399 -7.04 -6.26 16.76
CA ILE A 399 -5.93 -6.57 15.86
C ILE A 399 -5.25 -7.83 16.35
N THR A 400 -5.11 -8.80 15.46
CA THR A 400 -4.48 -10.09 15.74
C THR A 400 -3.31 -10.31 14.82
N LYS A 401 -2.22 -10.86 15.38
CA LYS A 401 -1.07 -11.28 14.60
C LYS A 401 -1.39 -12.62 13.94
N ARG A 402 -1.49 -12.61 12.61
CA ARG A 402 -1.89 -13.77 11.79
C ARG A 402 -0.68 -14.36 11.08
N HIS A 403 -0.57 -15.69 11.08
CA HIS A 403 0.50 -16.45 10.43
C HIS A 403 -0.11 -17.33 9.35
N GLY A 404 0.37 -17.23 8.11
CA GLY A 404 -0.12 -18.06 6.99
C GLY A 404 -1.63 -17.97 6.75
N HIS A 405 -2.25 -16.83 7.05
CA HIS A 405 -3.70 -16.69 7.05
C HIS A 405 -4.27 -16.69 5.63
N ILE A 406 -5.33 -17.46 5.42
CA ILE A 406 -6.00 -17.62 4.13
C ILE A 406 -6.95 -16.43 3.94
N LEU A 407 -6.67 -15.60 2.93
CA LEU A 407 -7.54 -14.50 2.51
C LEU A 407 -8.50 -14.91 1.39
N LYS A 408 -8.09 -15.84 0.52
CA LYS A 408 -8.96 -16.44 -0.50
C LYS A 408 -8.67 -17.92 -0.65
N LYS A 409 -9.74 -18.70 -0.72
CA LYS A 409 -9.76 -20.12 -1.09
C LYS A 409 -11.03 -20.35 -1.92
N HIS A 410 -11.00 -21.32 -2.83
CA HIS A 410 -12.19 -21.77 -3.56
C HIS A 410 -13.18 -22.48 -2.64
#